data_AF-A0A5N5SR52-F1
#
_entry.id   AF-A0A5N5SR52-F1
#
_cell.length_a   1.000
_cell.length_b   1.000
_cell.length_c   1.000
_cell.angle_alpha   90.00
_cell.angle_beta   90.00
_cell.angle_gamma   90.00
#
_symmetry.space_group_name_H-M   'P 1'
#
loop_
_entity.id
_entity.type
_entity.pdbx_description
1 polymer ?
#
loop_
_entity_poly.entity_id
_entity_poly.type
_entity_poly.pdbx_seq_one_letter_code
_entity_poly.pdbx_strand_id
1 'polypeptide(L)'
;MTCEDFSCSDLPLRAYGTLRGWLNGQDLGVISMVGNVTANGNQKTLVVSLSPLLPQFATWLTPLISVVSSAIFSSAYESGGAVNGYSLTKGSFTRDTLVTFGSDVPYLQPGSFVTVQPFL
;
A
#
# COMPACT_ATOMS: atom_id res chain seq x y z
N MET A 1 22.09 1.63 -23.29
CA MET A 1 20.99 0.65 -23.42
C MET A 1 19.85 1.21 -22.57
N THR A 2 18.92 1.90 -23.22
CA THR A 2 17.86 2.70 -22.60
C THR A 2 16.54 1.95 -22.68
N CYS A 3 15.77 2.03 -21.61
CA CYS A 3 14.53 1.29 -21.35
C CYS A 3 13.37 1.93 -22.12
N GLU A 4 13.26 1.71 -23.43
CA GLU A 4 12.17 2.31 -24.23
C GLU A 4 11.28 1.32 -25.01
N ASP A 5 11.55 0.01 -25.05
CA ASP A 5 10.74 -0.91 -25.88
C ASP A 5 10.32 -2.24 -25.23
N PHE A 6 10.73 -2.49 -23.98
CA PHE A 6 10.24 -3.64 -23.23
C PHE A 6 9.67 -3.14 -21.91
N SER A 7 8.36 -3.31 -21.73
CA SER A 7 7.78 -3.27 -20.39
C SER A 7 8.63 -4.18 -19.52
N CYS A 8 9.15 -3.65 -18.43
CA CYS A 8 9.97 -4.43 -17.51
C CYS A 8 9.15 -5.64 -17.09
N SER A 9 9.47 -6.81 -17.65
CA SER A 9 8.74 -8.06 -17.40
C SER A 9 8.86 -8.50 -15.94
N ASP A 10 9.78 -7.88 -15.19
CA ASP A 10 10.07 -8.13 -13.78
C ASP A 10 9.57 -6.99 -12.88
N LEU A 11 8.25 -6.78 -12.84
CA LEU A 11 7.65 -6.00 -11.77
C LEU A 11 7.68 -6.83 -10.46
N PRO A 12 7.92 -6.20 -9.31
CA PRO A 12 7.95 -6.91 -8.04
C PRO A 12 6.59 -7.57 -7.74
N LEU A 13 6.60 -8.90 -7.66
CA LEU A 13 5.40 -9.70 -7.35
C LEU A 13 5.07 -9.70 -5.85
N ARG A 14 6.02 -9.27 -5.02
CA ARG A 14 5.88 -9.25 -3.57
C ARG A 14 6.44 -7.96 -2.98
N ALA A 15 5.77 -7.47 -1.95
CA ALA A 15 6.22 -6.39 -1.09
C ALA A 15 6.34 -6.93 0.34
N TYR A 16 7.48 -6.70 0.97
CA TYR A 16 7.69 -7.06 2.37
C TYR A 16 7.96 -5.80 3.16
N GLY A 17 7.42 -5.72 4.37
CA GLY A 17 7.65 -4.59 5.23
C GLY A 17 7.29 -4.87 6.67
N THR A 18 7.48 -3.85 7.48
CA THR A 18 7.15 -3.91 8.90
C THR A 18 6.47 -2.60 9.26
N LEU A 19 5.33 -2.69 9.93
CA LEU A 19 4.62 -1.56 10.50
C LEU A 19 4.95 -1.48 11.99
N ARG A 20 5.35 -0.29 12.44
CA ARG A 20 5.64 0.04 13.83
C ARG A 20 5.14 1.46 14.11
N GLY A 21 4.65 1.72 15.30
CA GLY A 21 4.24 3.05 15.69
C GLY A 21 3.14 3.06 16.73
N TRP A 22 2.49 4.22 16.85
CA TRP A 22 1.45 4.47 17.83
C TRP A 22 0.15 4.82 17.11
N LEU A 23 -0.95 4.21 17.54
CA LEU A 23 -2.30 4.58 17.10
C LEU A 23 -3.14 4.92 18.32
N ASN A 24 -3.75 6.10 18.31
CA ASN A 24 -4.61 6.58 19.40
C ASN A 24 -3.97 6.42 20.79
N GLY A 25 -2.67 6.73 20.89
CA GLY A 25 -1.90 6.63 22.14
C GLY A 25 -1.51 5.22 22.58
N GLN A 26 -1.76 4.19 21.76
CA GLN A 26 -1.35 2.80 22.03
C GLN A 26 -0.25 2.36 21.07
N ASP A 27 0.76 1.66 21.59
CA ASP A 27 1.83 1.05 20.81
C ASP A 27 1.30 -0.16 20.03
N LEU A 28 1.49 -0.15 18.70
CA LEU A 28 1.17 -1.26 17.81
C LEU A 28 2.13 -2.45 17.98
N GLY A 29 3.32 -2.22 18.53
CA GLY A 29 4.42 -3.17 18.49
C GLY A 29 4.98 -3.33 17.07
N VAL A 30 5.38 -4.56 16.72
CA VAL A 30 5.98 -4.89 15.43
C VAL A 30 5.05 -5.79 14.64
N ILE A 31 4.55 -5.28 13.52
CA ILE A 31 3.61 -6.00 12.64
C ILE A 31 4.27 -6.25 11.31
N SER A 32 4.28 -7.51 10.87
CA SER A 32 4.79 -7.88 9.56
C SER A 32 3.76 -7.54 8.49
N MET A 33 4.24 -6.96 7.39
CA MET A 33 3.44 -6.65 6.21
C MET A 33 3.92 -7.50 5.04
N VAL A 34 3.02 -8.28 4.46
CA VAL A 34 3.29 -9.08 3.26
C VAL A 34 2.25 -8.74 2.20
N GLY A 35 2.72 -8.13 1.11
CA GLY A 35 1.93 -7.78 -0.06
C GLY A 35 2.22 -8.72 -1.22
N ASN A 36 1.19 -9.20 -1.90
CA ASN A 36 1.29 -9.91 -3.17
C ASN A 36 0.64 -9.08 -4.28
N VAL A 37 1.37 -8.91 -5.38
CA VAL A 37 0.89 -8.22 -6.57
C VAL A 37 0.48 -9.26 -7.60
N THR A 38 -0.76 -9.19 -8.05
CA THR A 38 -1.25 -9.96 -9.19
C THR A 38 -1.58 -9.04 -10.35
N ALA A 39 -1.46 -9.55 -11.57
CA ALA A 39 -1.75 -8.80 -12.78
C ALA A 39 -2.81 -9.54 -13.60
N ASN A 40 -3.79 -8.79 -14.09
CA ASN A 40 -4.78 -9.27 -15.06
C ASN A 40 -4.88 -8.24 -16.20
N GLY A 41 -4.15 -8.48 -17.29
CA GLY A 41 -3.93 -7.49 -18.33
C GLY A 41 -3.28 -6.22 -17.77
N ASN A 42 -3.93 -5.08 -17.98
CA ASN A 42 -3.47 -3.77 -17.49
C ASN A 42 -3.87 -3.49 -16.03
N GLN A 43 -4.69 -4.37 -15.43
CA GLN A 43 -5.09 -4.23 -14.04
C GLN A 43 -4.03 -4.85 -13.13
N LYS A 44 -3.65 -4.11 -12.09
CA LYS A 44 -2.76 -4.58 -11.02
C LYS A 44 -3.54 -4.61 -9.71
N THR A 45 -3.42 -5.70 -8.97
CA THR A 45 -4.08 -5.89 -7.69
C THR A 45 -3.03 -6.18 -6.64
N LEU A 46 -3.01 -5.40 -5.56
CA LEU A 46 -2.17 -5.63 -4.40
C LEU A 46 -3.03 -6.17 -3.25
N VAL A 47 -2.71 -7.37 -2.78
CA VAL A 47 -3.31 -7.95 -1.58
C VAL A 47 -2.29 -7.92 -0.46
N VAL A 48 -2.58 -7.20 0.62
CA VAL A 48 -1.67 -7.05 1.77
C VAL A 48 -2.24 -7.76 2.99
N SER A 49 -1.38 -8.52 3.67
CA SER A 49 -1.66 -9.14 4.96
C SER A 49 -0.78 -8.50 6.04
N LEU A 50 -1.39 -8.19 7.18
CA LEU A 50 -0.74 -7.63 8.37
C LEU A 50 -0.87 -8.64 9.52
N SER A 51 0.25 -9.05 10.11
CA SER A 51 0.24 -9.97 11.25
C SER A 51 1.48 -9.86 12.15
N PRO A 52 1.34 -10.08 13.48
CA PRO A 52 0.08 -10.19 14.23
C PRO A 52 -0.61 -8.82 14.38
N LEU A 53 -1.94 -8.79 14.42
CA LEU A 53 -2.71 -7.55 14.58
C LEU A 53 -3.87 -7.78 15.55
N LEU A 54 -3.92 -6.98 16.62
CA LEU A 54 -5.03 -7.05 17.57
C LEU A 54 -6.32 -6.48 16.93
N PRO A 55 -7.51 -7.01 17.27
CA PRO A 55 -8.77 -6.59 16.65
C PRO A 55 -9.01 -5.08 16.69
N GLN A 56 -8.65 -4.40 17.79
CA GLN A 56 -8.84 -2.95 17.88
C GLN A 56 -8.00 -2.15 16.88
N PHE A 57 -6.80 -2.63 16.54
CA PHE A 57 -5.90 -1.96 15.60
C PHE A 57 -6.32 -2.21 14.15
N ALA A 58 -6.88 -3.38 13.85
CA ALA A 58 -7.43 -3.69 12.52
C ALA A 58 -8.49 -2.67 12.10
N THR A 59 -9.37 -2.32 13.04
CA THR A 59 -10.41 -1.32 12.86
C THR A 59 -9.84 0.06 12.49
N TRP A 60 -8.79 0.51 13.18
CA TRP A 60 -8.18 1.82 12.95
C TRP A 60 -7.29 1.88 11.70
N LEU A 61 -6.71 0.75 11.29
CA LEU A 61 -5.85 0.66 10.11
C LEU A 61 -6.65 0.54 8.80
N THR A 62 -7.88 0.01 8.85
CA THR A 62 -8.75 -0.13 7.67
C THR A 62 -8.86 1.16 6.82
N PRO A 63 -9.06 2.37 7.37
CA PRO A 63 -9.10 3.60 6.58
C PRO A 63 -7.73 4.10 6.10
N LEU A 64 -6.62 3.57 6.64
CA LEU A 64 -5.26 4.04 6.36
C LEU A 64 -4.64 3.38 5.13
N ILE A 65 -5.35 3.45 4.00
CA ILE A 65 -4.87 2.98 2.68
C ILE A 65 -3.52 3.61 2.28
N SER A 66 -3.22 4.78 2.86
CA SER A 66 -1.95 5.47 2.71
C SER A 66 -0.75 4.60 3.08
N VAL A 67 -0.86 3.66 4.02
CA VAL A 67 0.25 2.79 4.45
C VAL A 67 0.78 1.95 3.30
N VAL A 68 -0.10 1.51 2.39
CA VAL A 68 0.25 0.61 1.28
C VAL A 68 0.31 1.31 -0.08
N SER A 69 -0.09 2.58 -0.15
CA SER A 69 -0.15 3.33 -1.41
C SER A 69 1.18 3.41 -2.18
N SER A 70 2.32 3.38 -1.48
CA SER A 70 3.62 3.33 -2.15
C SER A 70 3.84 2.00 -2.88
N ALA A 71 3.43 0.87 -2.30
CA ALA A 71 3.46 -0.43 -2.97
C ALA A 71 2.49 -0.48 -4.17
N ILE A 72 1.35 0.22 -4.09
CA ILE A 72 0.44 0.39 -5.24
C ILE A 72 1.16 1.16 -6.36
N PHE A 73 1.74 2.33 -6.06
CA PHE A 73 2.43 3.15 -7.05
C PHE A 73 3.66 2.43 -7.66
N SER A 74 4.43 1.70 -6.85
CA SER A 74 5.58 0.94 -7.32
C SER A 74 5.22 -0.25 -8.22
N SER A 75 3.98 -0.74 -8.17
CA SER A 75 3.53 -1.91 -8.95
C SER A 75 2.55 -1.55 -10.07
N ALA A 76 2.26 -0.26 -10.26
CA ALA A 76 1.31 0.22 -11.24
C ALA A 76 1.69 -0.20 -12.68
N TYR A 77 0.67 -0.39 -13.51
CA TYR A 77 0.86 -0.67 -14.94
C TYR A 77 1.41 0.58 -15.64
N GLU A 78 2.48 0.38 -16.42
CA GLU A 78 3.12 1.42 -17.21
C GLU A 78 2.47 1.51 -18.58
N SER A 79 2.17 2.72 -19.05
CA SER A 79 1.48 2.93 -20.34
C SER A 79 1.79 4.29 -20.91
N GLY A 80 1.90 4.39 -22.25
CA GLY A 80 2.08 5.66 -22.95
C GLY A 80 3.30 6.46 -22.51
N GLY A 81 4.39 5.79 -22.11
CA GLY A 81 5.60 6.42 -21.58
C GLY A 81 5.54 6.77 -20.09
N ALA A 82 4.40 6.59 -19.42
CA ALA A 82 4.31 6.72 -17.96
C ALA A 82 4.98 5.53 -17.29
N VAL A 83 5.89 5.81 -16.35
CA VAL A 83 6.65 4.82 -15.58
C VAL A 83 6.19 4.80 -14.12
N ASN A 84 6.25 3.63 -13.51
CA ASN A 84 5.82 3.42 -12.13
C ASN A 84 6.95 3.71 -11.14
N GLY A 85 6.61 3.67 -9.85
CA GLY A 85 7.58 3.95 -8.78
C GLY A 85 8.77 3.00 -8.74
N TYR A 86 8.60 1.72 -9.12
CA TYR A 86 9.71 0.77 -9.12
C TYR A 86 10.67 1.04 -10.27
N SER A 87 10.18 1.34 -11.47
CA SER A 87 11.06 1.70 -12.59
C SER A 87 11.89 2.95 -12.29
N LEU A 88 11.30 3.93 -11.59
CA LEU A 88 11.94 5.18 -11.19
C LEU A 88 12.99 5.01 -10.08
N THR A 89 12.69 4.21 -9.05
CA THR A 89 13.46 4.20 -7.79
C THR A 89 14.16 2.88 -7.50
N LYS A 90 13.84 1.84 -8.28
CA LYS A 90 14.19 0.43 -8.00
C LYS A 90 13.77 -0.03 -6.60
N GLY A 91 12.72 0.59 -6.04
CA GLY A 91 12.22 0.33 -4.68
C GLY A 91 13.04 1.00 -3.57
N SER A 92 14.05 1.80 -3.92
CA SER A 92 14.85 2.55 -2.95
C SER A 92 14.34 3.99 -2.86
N PHE A 93 13.44 4.22 -1.90
CA PHE A 93 12.93 5.56 -1.60
C PHE A 93 12.46 5.64 -0.15
N THR A 94 12.37 6.87 0.34
CA THR A 94 11.72 7.19 1.61
C THR A 94 10.43 7.92 1.31
N ARG A 95 9.39 7.64 2.10
CA ARG A 95 8.10 8.30 1.97
C ARG A 95 7.57 8.71 3.32
N ASP A 96 7.33 10.00 3.45
CA ASP A 96 6.59 10.58 4.56
C ASP A 96 5.15 10.83 4.13
N THR A 97 4.20 10.63 5.04
CA THR A 97 2.78 10.84 4.73
C THR A 97 2.03 11.33 5.95
N LEU A 98 1.18 12.32 5.72
CA LEU A 98 0.22 12.83 6.69
C LEU A 98 -1.19 12.61 6.13
N VAL A 99 -2.05 11.99 6.93
CA VAL A 99 -3.48 11.85 6.63
C VAL A 99 -4.24 12.66 7.66
N THR A 100 -5.11 13.56 7.20
CA THR A 100 -5.99 14.34 8.07
C THR A 100 -7.42 13.89 7.83
N PHE A 101 -8.09 13.51 8.91
CA PHE A 101 -9.53 13.27 8.91
C PHE A 101 -10.23 14.56 9.36
N GLY A 102 -11.49 14.77 8.95
CA GLY A 102 -12.27 15.93 9.41
C GLY A 102 -12.54 15.93 10.92
N SER A 103 -12.27 14.81 11.58
CA SER A 103 -12.30 14.56 13.03
C SER A 103 -11.10 13.66 13.39
N ASP A 104 -11.13 12.99 14.55
CA ASP A 104 -10.20 11.90 14.85
C ASP A 104 -10.31 10.73 13.84
N VAL A 105 -9.31 9.83 13.83
CA VAL A 105 -9.35 8.60 13.04
C VAL A 105 -10.63 7.83 13.40
N PRO A 106 -11.52 7.56 12.42
CA PRO A 106 -12.83 7.01 12.72
C PRO A 106 -12.71 5.59 13.29
N TYR A 107 -13.44 5.33 14.37
CA TYR A 107 -13.67 3.97 14.83
C TYR A 107 -14.72 3.31 13.93
N LEU A 108 -14.36 2.16 13.34
CA LEU A 108 -15.27 1.34 12.56
C LEU A 108 -15.84 0.22 13.45
N GLN A 109 -17.09 -0.18 13.23
CA GLN A 109 -17.63 -1.32 13.97
C GLN A 109 -16.98 -2.62 13.49
N PRO A 110 -16.68 -3.60 14.37
CA PRO A 110 -16.17 -4.90 13.96
C PRO A 110 -17.05 -5.53 12.87
N GLY A 111 -16.43 -6.02 11.79
CA GLY A 111 -17.14 -6.56 10.62
C GLY A 111 -17.51 -5.53 9.55
N SER A 112 -17.21 -4.24 9.75
CA SER A 112 -17.36 -3.22 8.72
C SER A 112 -16.30 -3.37 7.62
N PHE A 113 -16.63 -2.95 6.41
CA PHE A 113 -15.69 -2.82 5.29
C PHE A 113 -15.62 -1.38 4.81
N VAL A 114 -14.45 -0.97 4.31
CA VAL A 114 -14.24 0.32 3.67
C VAL A 114 -13.94 0.09 2.21
N THR A 115 -14.69 0.77 1.34
CA THR A 115 -14.42 0.80 -0.09
C THR A 115 -14.00 2.22 -0.47
N VAL A 116 -12.79 2.35 -1.02
CA VAL A 116 -12.33 3.61 -1.60
C VAL A 116 -12.70 3.60 -3.08
N GLN A 117 -13.50 4.56 -3.51
CA GLN A 117 -13.85 4.70 -4.92
C GLN A 117 -12.66 5.21 -5.74
N PRO A 118 -12.59 4.92 -7.04
CA PRO A 118 -11.61 5.53 -7.93
C PRO A 118 -11.66 7.05 -7.83
N PHE A 119 -10.50 7.68 -7.69
CA PHE A 119 -10.34 9.13 -7.78
C PHE A 119 -9.83 9.48 -9.18
N LEU A 120 -10.42 10.51 -9.79
CA LEU A 120 -10.03 11.08 -11.08
C LEU A 120 -9.55 12.51 -10.87
#